data_AF-A0A353VIZ7-F1
#
_entry.id   AF-A0A353VIZ7-F1
#
_cell.length_a   1.000
_cell.length_b   1.000
_cell.length_c   1.000
_cell.angle_alpha   90.00
_cell.angle_beta   90.00
_cell.angle_gamma   90.00
#
_symmetry.space_group_name_H-M   'P 1'
#
loop_
_entity.id
_entity.type
_entity.pdbx_description
1 polymer ?
#
loop_
_entity_poly.entity_id
_entity_poly.type
_entity_poly.pdbx_seq_one_letter_code
_entity_poly.pdbx_strand_id
1 'polypeptide(L)'
;MSAEVWDTYFKFCFERNPWDKLLSWYLYYYKTSKLNGSITDFIRSGRAGRNVGFDLYSINGWPVVDRVYLFEEMEHALNDISKRIGLSQPLTLDGIHAKKGKRKSTNLREVYTDQEIEMVRKMYAREIAFFGYDFPQTK
;
A
#
# COMPACT_ATOMS: atom_id res chain seq x y z
N MET A 1 -16.06 -13.46 18.30
CA MET A 1 -16.35 -12.03 18.50
C MET A 1 -17.81 -11.82 18.12
N SER A 2 -18.64 -11.20 18.96
CA SER A 2 -20.00 -10.82 18.53
C SER A 2 -19.92 -9.60 17.59
N ALA A 3 -20.94 -9.40 16.75
CA ALA A 3 -21.06 -8.20 15.93
C ALA A 3 -21.05 -6.93 16.80
N GLU A 4 -21.72 -6.98 17.95
CA GLU A 4 -21.76 -5.90 18.94
C GLU A 4 -20.36 -5.46 19.39
N VAL A 5 -19.47 -6.42 19.70
CA VAL A 5 -18.09 -6.10 20.11
C VAL A 5 -17.30 -5.53 18.92
N TRP A 6 -17.46 -6.08 17.71
CA TRP A 6 -16.82 -5.56 16.50
C TRP A 6 -17.19 -4.09 16.27
N ASP A 7 -18.47 -3.75 16.39
CA ASP A 7 -18.97 -2.39 16.13
C ASP A 7 -18.45 -1.35 17.11
N THR A 8 -17.95 -1.74 18.29
CA THR A 8 -17.32 -0.81 19.24
C THR A 8 -15.89 -0.38 18.88
N TYR A 9 -15.19 -1.14 18.03
CA TYR A 9 -13.81 -0.82 17.67
C TYR A 9 -13.75 0.17 16.52
N PHE A 10 -12.78 1.08 16.56
CA PHE A 10 -12.34 1.79 15.36
C PHE A 10 -11.38 0.90 14.57
N LYS A 11 -11.75 0.57 13.33
CA LYS A 11 -11.04 -0.33 12.42
C LYS A 11 -10.47 0.47 11.28
N PHE A 12 -9.19 0.34 11.05
CA PHE A 12 -8.56 1.00 9.93
C PHE A 12 -7.44 0.17 9.33
N CYS A 13 -7.10 0.48 8.10
CA CYS A 13 -5.93 -0.06 7.43
C CYS A 13 -5.23 1.03 6.62
N PHE A 14 -4.12 0.65 5.97
CA PHE A 14 -3.41 1.51 5.04
C PHE A 14 -3.42 0.90 3.66
N GLU A 15 -3.68 1.73 2.65
CA GLU A 15 -3.41 1.43 1.25
C GLU A 15 -2.22 2.28 0.76
N ARG A 16 -1.59 1.84 -0.33
CA ARG A 16 -0.45 2.51 -0.92
C ARG A 16 -0.60 2.51 -2.43
N ASN A 17 -0.02 3.52 -3.07
CA ASN A 17 0.10 3.64 -4.52
C ASN A 17 0.51 2.27 -5.13
N PRO A 18 -0.28 1.71 -6.06
CA PRO A 18 -0.11 0.35 -6.58
C PRO A 18 1.27 0.05 -7.16
N TRP A 19 1.86 0.98 -7.91
CA TRP A 19 3.17 0.80 -8.52
C TRP A 19 4.27 0.81 -7.46
N ASP A 20 4.17 1.71 -6.50
CA ASP A 20 5.09 1.80 -5.38
C ASP A 20 5.02 0.56 -4.45
N LYS A 21 3.80 0.06 -4.26
CA LYS A 21 3.45 -1.15 -3.52
C LYS A 21 4.03 -2.40 -4.19
N LEU A 22 3.80 -2.58 -5.50
CA LEU A 22 4.40 -3.69 -6.25
C LEU A 22 5.93 -3.63 -6.21
N LEU A 23 6.54 -2.46 -6.47
CA LEU A 23 7.99 -2.31 -6.47
C LEU A 23 8.58 -2.67 -5.10
N SER A 24 7.90 -2.28 -4.01
CA SER A 24 8.29 -2.68 -2.66
C SER A 24 8.27 -4.20 -2.49
N TRP A 25 7.23 -4.87 -2.98
CA TRP A 25 7.08 -6.32 -2.91
C TRP A 25 8.11 -7.06 -3.77
N TYR A 26 8.33 -6.61 -4.99
CA TYR A 26 9.36 -7.11 -5.90
C TYR A 26 10.76 -7.03 -5.26
N LEU A 27 11.15 -5.85 -4.77
CA LEU A 27 12.45 -5.67 -4.14
C LEU A 27 12.60 -6.49 -2.86
N TYR A 28 11.53 -6.62 -2.07
CA TYR A 28 11.54 -7.49 -0.89
C TYR A 28 11.77 -8.95 -1.30
N TYR A 29 11.03 -9.44 -2.30
CA TYR A 29 11.15 -10.81 -2.78
C TYR A 29 12.58 -11.11 -3.22
N TYR A 30 13.13 -10.36 -4.18
CA TYR A 30 14.46 -10.65 -4.75
C TYR A 30 15.62 -10.37 -3.78
N LYS A 31 15.53 -9.36 -2.91
CA LYS A 31 16.56 -9.13 -1.87
C LYS A 31 16.59 -10.24 -0.82
N THR A 32 15.43 -10.79 -0.45
CA THR A 32 15.36 -11.85 0.57
C THR A 32 15.59 -13.24 0.00
N SER A 33 15.24 -13.47 -1.27
CA SER A 33 15.35 -14.78 -1.91
C SER A 33 16.68 -15.02 -2.63
N LYS A 34 17.55 -14.01 -2.75
CA LYS A 34 18.78 -14.05 -3.60
C LYS A 34 18.52 -14.50 -5.04
N LEU A 35 17.30 -14.26 -5.53
CA LEU A 35 16.93 -14.58 -6.91
C LEU A 35 17.25 -13.37 -7.79
N ASN A 36 17.27 -13.60 -9.10
CA ASN A 36 17.28 -12.55 -10.12
C ASN A 36 16.07 -12.76 -11.05
N GLY A 37 15.51 -11.68 -11.58
CA GLY A 37 14.37 -11.72 -12.51
C GLY A 37 13.86 -10.31 -12.77
N SER A 38 13.11 -10.11 -13.85
CA SER A 38 12.50 -8.81 -14.16
C SER A 38 11.19 -8.59 -13.38
N ILE A 39 10.69 -7.35 -13.33
CA ILE A 39 9.34 -7.06 -12.82
C ILE A 39 8.28 -7.82 -13.62
N THR A 40 8.45 -7.88 -14.94
CA THR A 40 7.60 -8.69 -15.83
C THR A 40 7.56 -10.17 -15.42
N ASP A 41 8.71 -10.80 -15.15
CA ASP A 41 8.76 -12.21 -14.70
C ASP A 41 8.08 -12.38 -13.34
N PHE A 42 8.28 -11.42 -12.44
CA PHE A 42 7.66 -11.43 -11.12
C PHE A 42 6.14 -11.43 -11.19
N ILE A 43 5.56 -10.54 -12.02
CA ILE A 43 4.12 -10.47 -12.27
C ILE A 43 3.62 -11.78 -12.90
N ARG A 44 4.26 -12.23 -13.99
CA ARG A 44 3.85 -13.44 -14.73
C ARG A 44 3.93 -14.71 -13.89
N SER A 45 4.84 -14.75 -12.92
CA SER A 45 4.97 -15.89 -12.02
C SER A 45 3.83 -16.02 -11.01
N GLY A 46 2.89 -15.07 -10.96
CA GLY A 46 1.77 -15.04 -10.01
C GLY A 46 2.14 -14.58 -8.60
N ARG A 47 3.44 -14.44 -8.29
CA ARG A 47 3.93 -14.02 -6.97
C ARG A 47 3.53 -12.58 -6.60
N ALA A 48 3.37 -11.72 -7.61
CA ALA A 48 2.89 -10.36 -7.43
C ALA A 48 1.46 -10.30 -6.86
N GLY A 49 0.59 -11.25 -7.24
CA GLY A 49 -0.82 -11.28 -6.83
C GLY A 49 -1.03 -11.42 -5.32
N ARG A 50 -0.05 -11.96 -4.58
CA ARG A 50 -0.10 -12.06 -3.10
C ARG A 50 -0.09 -10.71 -2.39
N ASN A 51 0.18 -9.62 -3.12
CA ASN A 51 0.22 -8.27 -2.58
C ASN A 51 -0.98 -7.40 -3.03
N VAL A 52 -1.94 -7.97 -3.77
CA VAL A 52 -3.23 -7.32 -4.02
C VAL A 52 -4.04 -7.42 -2.73
N GLY A 53 -4.47 -6.27 -2.21
CA GLY A 53 -4.86 -6.14 -0.80
C GLY A 53 -6.34 -5.84 -0.58
N PHE A 54 -7.06 -5.43 -1.62
CA PHE A 54 -8.43 -4.92 -1.48
C PHE A 54 -9.37 -5.89 -0.75
N ASP A 55 -9.27 -7.18 -1.03
CA ASP A 55 -10.13 -8.21 -0.45
C ASP A 55 -9.82 -8.48 1.05
N LEU A 56 -8.70 -7.98 1.57
CA LEU A 56 -8.36 -8.11 3.01
C LEU A 56 -9.18 -7.19 3.90
N TYR A 57 -9.70 -6.10 3.35
CA TYR A 57 -10.46 -5.10 4.09
C TYR A 57 -11.82 -4.78 3.45
N SER A 58 -12.26 -5.60 2.49
CA SER A 58 -13.55 -5.44 1.82
C SER A 58 -14.35 -6.74 1.77
N ILE A 59 -15.69 -6.60 1.77
CA ILE A 59 -16.63 -7.69 1.55
C ILE A 59 -17.54 -7.26 0.39
N ASN A 60 -17.72 -8.13 -0.60
CA ASN A 60 -18.50 -7.84 -1.80
C ASN A 60 -18.04 -6.56 -2.54
N GLY A 61 -16.73 -6.28 -2.51
CA GLY A 61 -16.15 -5.09 -3.15
C GLY A 61 -16.31 -3.78 -2.38
N TRP A 62 -16.84 -3.82 -1.15
CA TRP A 62 -17.01 -2.65 -0.31
C TRP A 62 -16.12 -2.75 0.92
N PRO A 63 -15.28 -1.73 1.22
CA PRO A 63 -14.51 -1.71 2.45
C PRO A 63 -15.40 -1.87 3.68
N VAL A 64 -14.98 -2.73 4.61
CA VAL A 64 -15.69 -3.02 5.88
C VAL A 64 -14.93 -2.50 7.10
N VAL A 65 -13.91 -1.69 6.87
CA VAL A 65 -13.19 -0.92 7.88
C VAL A 65 -13.76 0.50 7.95
N ASP A 66 -13.67 1.14 9.11
CA ASP A 66 -14.18 2.50 9.31
C ASP A 66 -13.36 3.53 8.52
N ARG A 67 -12.07 3.24 8.27
CA ARG A 67 -11.20 4.10 7.46
C ARG A 67 -10.07 3.35 6.76
N VAL A 68 -9.82 3.71 5.50
CA VAL A 68 -8.58 3.35 4.80
C VAL A 68 -7.73 4.61 4.68
N TYR A 69 -6.53 4.60 5.23
CA TYR A 69 -5.57 5.70 5.11
C TYR A 69 -4.62 5.45 3.95
N LEU A 70 -4.17 6.53 3.30
CA LEU A 70 -3.16 6.45 2.25
C LEU A 70 -1.77 6.54 2.87
N PHE A 71 -0.87 5.62 2.51
CA PHE A 71 0.49 5.57 3.03
C PHE A 71 1.28 6.85 2.71
N GLU A 72 0.93 7.52 1.60
CA GLU A 72 1.50 8.78 1.15
C GLU A 72 1.14 9.95 2.07
N GLU A 73 0.05 9.83 2.84
CA GLU A 73 -0.49 10.85 3.74
C GLU A 73 -0.26 10.47 5.22
N MET A 74 0.87 9.86 5.53
CA MET A 74 1.17 9.28 6.85
C MET A 74 0.97 10.27 8.01
N GLU A 75 1.43 11.51 7.88
CA GLU A 75 1.27 12.53 8.93
C GLU A 75 -0.21 12.84 9.21
N HIS A 76 -1.02 12.93 8.15
CA HIS A 76 -2.46 13.13 8.28
C HIS A 76 -3.12 11.92 8.96
N ALA A 77 -2.74 10.70 8.56
CA ALA A 77 -3.25 9.47 9.16
C ALA A 77 -2.94 9.40 10.67
N LEU A 78 -1.69 9.63 11.05
CA LEU A 78 -1.27 9.58 12.46
C LEU A 78 -1.98 10.64 13.31
N ASN A 79 -2.18 11.85 12.76
CA ASN A 79 -2.93 12.91 13.44
C ASN A 79 -4.40 12.53 13.66
N ASP A 80 -5.09 12.01 12.63
CA ASP A 80 -6.49 11.58 12.75
C ASP A 80 -6.65 10.41 13.73
N ILE A 81 -5.77 9.41 13.67
CA ILE A 81 -5.76 8.27 14.60
C ILE A 81 -5.54 8.73 16.04
N SER A 82 -4.57 9.62 16.26
CA SER A 82 -4.25 10.12 17.62
C SER A 82 -5.43 10.83 18.27
N LYS A 83 -6.14 11.66 17.49
CA LYS A 83 -7.37 12.33 17.95
C LYS A 83 -8.48 11.33 18.25
N ARG A 84 -8.68 10.32 17.41
CA ARG A 84 -9.75 9.31 17.57
C ARG A 84 -9.57 8.46 18.82
N ILE A 85 -8.34 8.06 19.13
CA ILE A 85 -8.07 7.21 20.30
C ILE A 85 -7.80 8.01 21.58
N GLY A 86 -7.91 9.35 21.52
CA GLY A 86 -7.80 10.24 22.68
C GLY A 86 -6.37 10.40 23.22
N LEU A 87 -5.35 10.30 22.37
CA LEU A 87 -3.98 10.58 22.82
C LEU A 87 -3.80 12.07 23.11
N SER A 88 -3.08 12.36 24.20
CA SER A 88 -2.73 13.73 24.59
C SER A 88 -1.70 14.37 23.67
N GLN A 89 -0.95 13.57 22.92
CA GLN A 89 0.04 14.01 21.94
C GLN A 89 -0.12 13.23 20.63
N PRO A 90 0.09 13.86 19.46
CA PRO A 90 0.08 13.15 18.19
C PRO A 90 1.15 12.05 18.13
N LEU A 91 0.79 10.91 17.57
CA LEU A 91 1.73 9.90 17.12
C LEU A 91 2.65 10.54 16.07
N THR A 92 3.95 10.34 16.25
CA THR A 92 4.97 10.77 15.29
C THR A 92 5.88 9.58 14.94
N LEU A 93 6.44 9.62 13.74
CA LEU A 93 7.51 8.71 13.32
C LEU A 93 8.90 9.32 13.55
N ASP A 94 8.98 10.50 14.18
CA ASP A 94 10.25 11.15 14.50
C ASP A 94 11.11 10.26 15.39
N GLY A 95 12.36 10.06 15.01
CA GLY A 95 13.28 9.16 15.70
C GLY A 95 12.98 7.66 15.51
N ILE A 96 11.88 7.28 14.85
CA ILE A 96 11.56 5.88 14.53
C ILE A 96 12.23 5.48 13.22
N HIS A 97 13.34 4.76 13.31
CA HIS A 97 14.06 4.24 12.14
C HIS A 97 13.42 2.94 11.61
N ALA A 98 12.20 3.01 11.07
CA ALA A 98 11.61 1.92 10.33
C ALA A 98 12.33 1.75 8.97
N LYS A 99 13.14 0.67 8.84
CA LYS A 99 14.03 0.36 7.68
C LYS A 99 14.92 1.55 7.25
N LYS A 100 16.23 1.46 7.57
CA LYS A 100 17.31 2.41 7.17
C LYS A 100 17.44 2.73 5.67
N GLY A 101 16.63 2.14 4.79
CA GLY A 101 16.57 2.47 3.38
C GLY A 101 15.18 2.97 3.00
N LYS A 102 14.85 4.23 3.30
CA LYS A 102 13.90 4.94 2.43
C LYS A 102 14.49 4.80 1.03
N ARG A 103 13.79 4.10 0.14
CA ARG A 103 14.16 4.10 -1.27
C ARG A 103 14.22 5.58 -1.65
N LYS A 104 15.40 6.13 -1.98
CA LYS A 104 15.51 7.48 -2.55
C LYS A 104 14.42 7.56 -3.59
N SER A 105 13.51 8.54 -3.46
CA SER A 105 12.36 8.77 -4.35
C SER A 105 12.68 8.24 -5.74
N THR A 106 12.31 6.99 -6.00
CA THR A 106 12.74 6.34 -7.23
C THR A 106 11.72 6.81 -8.22
N ASN A 107 12.19 7.55 -9.22
CA ASN A 107 11.36 7.93 -10.33
C ASN A 107 10.77 6.65 -10.92
N LEU A 108 9.48 6.41 -10.69
CA LEU A 108 8.86 5.14 -11.10
C LEU A 108 8.92 4.97 -12.62
N ARG A 109 9.04 6.07 -13.39
CA ARG A 109 9.28 6.02 -14.83
C ARG A 109 10.64 5.45 -15.22
N GLU A 110 11.66 5.56 -14.38
CA GLU A 110 12.96 4.93 -14.62
C GLU A 110 12.94 3.43 -14.31
N VAL A 111 11.92 2.95 -13.59
CA VAL A 111 11.80 1.56 -13.13
C VAL A 111 10.88 0.74 -14.01
N TYR A 112 9.76 1.33 -14.42
CA TYR A 112 8.69 0.63 -15.11
C TYR A 112 8.67 0.97 -16.60
N THR A 113 8.57 -0.06 -17.43
CA THR A 113 8.13 0.09 -18.83
C THR A 113 6.62 0.38 -18.90
N ASP A 114 6.14 0.96 -19.99
CA ASP A 114 4.69 1.18 -20.18
C ASP A 114 3.88 -0.12 -20.13
N GLN A 115 4.46 -1.22 -20.61
CA GLN A 115 3.86 -2.54 -20.51
C GLN A 115 3.66 -2.97 -19.04
N GLU A 116 4.66 -2.77 -18.20
CA GLU A 116 4.58 -3.14 -16.78
C GLU A 116 3.64 -2.21 -16.00
N ILE A 117 3.57 -0.92 -16.37
CA ILE A 117 2.58 0.02 -15.82
C ILE A 117 1.17 -0.50 -16.06
N GLU A 118 0.89 -0.95 -17.28
CA GLU A 118 -0.41 -1.51 -17.64
C GLU A 118 -0.70 -2.85 -16.94
N MET A 119 0.32 -3.70 -16.76
CA MET A 119 0.16 -4.93 -15.98
C MET A 119 -0.23 -4.64 -14.52
N VAL A 120 0.43 -3.66 -13.89
CA VAL A 120 0.08 -3.22 -12.53
C VAL A 120 -1.33 -2.63 -12.51
N ARG A 121 -1.68 -1.79 -13.49
CA ARG A 121 -3.00 -1.17 -13.60
C ARG A 121 -4.12 -2.22 -13.62
N LYS A 122 -3.96 -3.29 -14.41
CA LYS A 122 -4.92 -4.40 -14.45
C LYS A 122 -5.00 -5.17 -13.14
N MET A 123 -3.85 -5.42 -12.51
CA MET A 123 -3.76 -6.21 -11.28
C MET A 123 -4.38 -5.50 -10.07
N TYR A 124 -4.21 -4.18 -9.97
CA TYR A 124 -4.74 -3.34 -8.88
C TYR A 124 -5.94 -2.48 -9.31
N ALA A 125 -6.73 -2.95 -10.29
CA ALA A 125 -7.80 -2.16 -10.88
C ALA A 125 -8.85 -1.70 -9.84
N ARG A 126 -9.10 -2.51 -8.80
CA ARG A 126 -10.04 -2.16 -7.71
C ARG A 126 -9.49 -1.03 -6.85
N GLU A 127 -8.27 -1.17 -6.35
CA GLU A 127 -7.60 -0.13 -5.57
C GLU A 127 -7.49 1.18 -6.37
N ILE A 128 -7.12 1.09 -7.65
CA ILE A 128 -7.02 2.26 -8.54
C ILE A 128 -8.37 2.97 -8.68
N ALA A 129 -9.43 2.23 -9.01
CA ALA A 129 -10.75 2.81 -9.19
C ALA A 129 -11.30 3.40 -7.88
N PHE A 130 -11.06 2.72 -6.75
CA PHE A 130 -11.61 3.13 -5.46
C PHE A 130 -10.88 4.35 -4.88
N PHE A 131 -9.56 4.39 -4.94
CA PHE A 131 -8.75 5.47 -4.35
C PHE A 131 -8.34 6.57 -5.34
N GLY A 132 -8.70 6.43 -6.62
CA GLY A 132 -8.35 7.41 -7.65
C GLY A 132 -6.85 7.48 -7.93
N TYR A 133 -6.15 6.36 -7.83
CA TYR A 133 -4.70 6.34 -8.08
C TYR A 133 -4.38 6.45 -9.55
N ASP A 134 -3.49 7.37 -9.89
CA ASP A 134 -2.83 7.44 -11.18
C ASP A 134 -1.34 7.10 -11.08
N PHE A 135 -0.77 6.73 -12.22
CA PHE A 135 0.67 6.55 -12.31
C PHE A 135 1.34 7.92 -12.05
N PRO A 136 2.28 8.04 -11.10
CA PRO A 136 2.90 9.32 -10.78
C PRO A 136 3.55 9.95 -12.01
N GLN A 137 3.14 11.17 -12.36
CA GLN A 137 3.81 11.94 -13.38
C GLN A 137 5.16 12.42 -12.84
N THR A 138 6.21 12.33 -13.64
CA THR A 138 7.50 12.97 -13.33
C THR A 138 7.27 14.46 -13.09
N LYS A 139 7.68 14.96 -11.93
CA LYS A 139 7.82 16.40 -11.69
C LYS A 139 8.97 16.96 -12.49
#